data_AF-A0A2I0QHY7-F1
#
_entry.id   AF-A0A2I0QHY7-F1
#
_cell.length_a   1.000
_cell.length_b   1.000
_cell.length_c   1.000
_cell.angle_alpha   90.00
_cell.angle_beta   90.00
_cell.angle_gamma   90.00
#
_symmetry.space_group_name_H-M   'P 1'
#
loop_
_entity.id
_entity.type
_entity.pdbx_description
1 polymer ?
#
loop_
_entity_poly.entity_id
_entity_poly.type
_entity_poly.pdbx_seq_one_letter_code
_entity_poly.pdbx_strand_id
1 'polypeptide(L)'
;MEVPETYTFGKLHNAIQDAMGWDDYHLYVFEIGGVEIGHPDMIAEGGGLDANKKKIKDYFVKGGKATYTYDFGDDWEHEVKLKDIIPSEKGTKYPRCIDGKRACPPEDCGGIYGYEEFLEAIKDPGHDEHDEMLEWVGGEFDPEKFDQKEVKFRK
;
A
#
# COMPACT_ATOMS: atom_id res chain seq x y z
N MET A 1 -8.42 -1.14 -7.08
CA MET A 1 -9.37 -1.56 -6.03
C MET A 1 -10.58 -0.64 -6.01
N GLU A 2 -11.68 -1.08 -5.39
CA GLU A 2 -12.86 -0.27 -5.09
C GLU A 2 -13.09 -0.25 -3.57
N VAL A 3 -13.38 0.93 -3.02
CA VAL A 3 -13.61 1.17 -1.59
C VAL A 3 -14.90 1.98 -1.39
N PRO A 4 -15.59 1.86 -0.24
CA PRO A 4 -16.73 2.72 0.07
C PRO A 4 -16.31 4.19 0.21
N GLU A 5 -17.07 5.13 -0.35
CA GLU A 5 -16.80 6.58 -0.21
C GLU A 5 -16.77 7.06 1.26
N THR A 6 -17.42 6.31 2.15
CA THR A 6 -17.52 6.60 3.58
C THR A 6 -16.30 6.14 4.37
N TYR A 7 -15.33 5.50 3.72
CA TYR A 7 -14.05 5.15 4.33
C TYR A 7 -13.34 6.39 4.85
N THR A 8 -12.66 6.20 5.98
CA THR A 8 -11.66 7.14 6.46
C THR A 8 -10.34 6.87 5.76
N PHE A 9 -9.39 7.80 5.83
CA PHE A 9 -8.03 7.57 5.34
C PHE A 9 -7.37 6.37 6.03
N GLY A 10 -7.64 6.15 7.32
CA GLY A 10 -7.16 4.96 8.03
C GLY A 10 -7.76 3.65 7.48
N LYS A 11 -9.03 3.66 7.07
CA LYS A 11 -9.60 2.48 6.38
C LYS A 11 -9.07 2.31 4.95
N LEU A 12 -8.72 3.40 4.28
CA LEU A 12 -8.04 3.34 2.98
C LEU A 12 -6.63 2.76 3.13
N HIS A 13 -5.88 3.19 4.14
CA HIS A 13 -4.58 2.62 4.53
C HIS A 13 -4.68 1.10 4.70
N ASN A 14 -5.59 0.60 5.54
CA ASN A 14 -5.77 -0.85 5.73
C ASN A 14 -6.08 -1.57 4.41
N ALA A 15 -6.88 -0.96 3.53
CA ALA A 15 -7.19 -1.55 2.22
C ALA A 15 -5.96 -1.56 1.29
N ILE A 16 -5.05 -0.60 1.39
CA ILE A 16 -3.77 -0.60 0.66
C ILE A 16 -2.87 -1.70 1.21
N GLN A 17 -2.67 -1.75 2.53
CA GLN A 17 -1.88 -2.79 3.20
C GLN A 17 -2.32 -4.20 2.81
N ASP A 18 -3.62 -4.48 2.86
CA ASP A 18 -4.19 -5.77 2.45
C ASP A 18 -4.01 -6.08 0.96
N ALA A 19 -4.06 -5.05 0.10
CA ALA A 19 -3.87 -5.22 -1.34
C ALA A 19 -2.41 -5.45 -1.72
N MET A 20 -1.48 -4.87 -0.94
CA MET A 20 -0.04 -5.02 -1.08
C MET A 20 0.45 -6.31 -0.41
N GLY A 21 -0.27 -6.85 0.57
CA GLY A 21 0.18 -7.99 1.36
C GLY A 21 1.17 -7.61 2.46
N TRP A 22 1.16 -6.33 2.86
CA TRP A 22 1.97 -5.78 3.95
C TRP A 22 1.28 -5.95 5.31
N ASP A 23 2.08 -5.86 6.36
CA ASP A 23 1.74 -6.26 7.72
C ASP A 23 1.37 -5.09 8.64
N ASP A 24 1.44 -3.85 8.14
CA ASP A 24 1.09 -2.63 8.88
C ASP A 24 1.96 -2.41 10.13
N TYR A 25 3.27 -2.61 9.99
CA TYR A 25 4.24 -2.41 11.07
C TYR A 25 4.66 -0.96 11.25
N HIS A 26 4.56 -0.17 10.19
CA HIS A 26 5.16 1.16 10.15
C HIS A 26 4.15 2.30 10.07
N LEU A 27 4.61 3.52 10.38
CA LEU A 27 3.80 4.71 10.25
C LEU A 27 3.53 5.04 8.77
N TYR A 28 2.46 5.80 8.55
CA TYR A 28 2.07 6.24 7.22
C TYR A 28 1.50 7.66 7.22
N VAL A 29 1.52 8.29 6.05
CA VAL A 29 0.89 9.58 5.78
C VAL A 29 0.29 9.62 4.39
N PHE A 30 -0.83 10.32 4.27
CA PHE A 30 -1.36 10.78 2.98
C PHE A 30 -1.13 12.28 2.84
N GLU A 31 -0.63 12.72 1.70
CA GLU A 31 -0.61 14.13 1.30
C GLU A 31 -1.63 14.36 0.18
N ILE A 32 -2.62 15.22 0.43
CA ILE A 32 -3.63 15.58 -0.58
C ILE A 32 -3.99 17.07 -0.47
N GLY A 33 -3.81 17.80 -1.57
CA GLY A 33 -4.14 19.22 -1.63
C GLY A 33 -3.37 20.09 -0.61
N GLY A 34 -2.12 19.71 -0.30
CA GLY A 34 -1.27 20.39 0.69
C GLY A 34 -1.67 20.11 2.14
N VAL A 35 -2.45 19.06 2.38
CA VAL A 35 -2.87 18.62 3.72
C VAL A 35 -2.31 17.23 3.99
N GLU A 36 -1.64 17.08 5.13
CA GLU A 36 -1.18 15.81 5.65
C GLU A 36 -2.26 15.13 6.50
N ILE A 37 -2.53 13.87 6.21
CA ILE A 37 -3.52 13.04 6.88
C ILE A 37 -2.84 11.69 7.20
N GLY A 38 -2.46 11.46 8.46
CA GLY A 38 -1.59 10.34 8.81
C GLY A 38 -2.02 9.58 10.06
N HIS A 39 -1.17 8.63 10.47
CA HIS A 39 -1.35 7.88 11.70
C HIS A 39 -1.49 8.83 12.92
N PRO A 40 -2.39 8.56 13.88
CA PRO A 40 -2.61 9.43 15.04
C PRO A 40 -1.32 9.81 15.80
N ASP A 41 -0.40 8.86 15.92
CA ASP A 41 0.86 9.08 16.65
C ASP A 41 1.80 10.04 15.92
N MET A 42 1.77 10.09 14.59
CA MET A 42 2.56 11.04 13.81
C MET A 42 1.99 12.45 13.92
N ILE A 43 0.67 12.60 13.74
CA ILE A 43 0.04 13.91 13.65
C ILE A 43 -0.17 14.60 15.00
N ALA A 44 -0.10 13.84 16.11
CA ALA A 44 -0.22 14.38 17.46
C ALA A 44 0.83 15.48 17.75
N GLU A 45 1.99 15.37 17.11
CA GLU A 45 3.11 16.32 17.27
C GLU A 45 3.32 17.21 16.04
N GLY A 46 2.97 16.74 14.83
CA GLY A 46 3.26 17.41 13.55
C GLY A 46 2.19 18.39 13.03
N GLY A 47 0.99 18.43 13.63
CA GLY A 47 -0.09 19.35 13.20
C GLY A 47 -0.89 18.86 11.98
N GLY A 48 -0.66 17.63 11.52
CA GLY A 48 -1.48 16.96 10.50
C GLY A 48 -2.86 16.55 11.02
N LEU A 49 -3.64 15.91 10.14
CA LEU A 49 -4.98 15.43 10.45
C LEU A 49 -5.01 13.92 10.73
N ASP A 50 -5.80 13.52 11.72
CA ASP A 50 -5.99 12.11 12.08
C ASP A 50 -6.71 11.32 10.97
N ALA A 51 -6.02 10.35 10.38
CA ALA A 51 -6.52 9.49 9.30
C ALA A 51 -7.75 8.68 9.70
N ASN A 52 -7.96 8.37 10.98
CA ASN A 52 -9.14 7.65 11.46
C ASN A 52 -10.39 8.52 11.56
N LYS A 53 -10.25 9.85 11.41
CA LYS A 53 -11.36 10.81 11.52
C LYS A 53 -11.74 11.46 10.19
N LYS A 54 -10.84 11.49 9.21
CA LYS A 54 -11.07 12.15 7.91
C LYS A 54 -11.59 11.16 6.87
N LYS A 55 -12.69 11.47 6.20
CA LYS A 55 -13.28 10.62 5.16
C LYS A 55 -12.69 10.93 3.80
N ILE A 56 -12.42 9.90 3.00
CA ILE A 56 -11.80 10.06 1.68
C ILE A 56 -12.64 10.93 0.74
N LYS A 57 -13.97 10.85 0.82
CA LYS A 57 -14.88 11.63 -0.02
C LYS A 57 -14.86 13.14 0.22
N ASP A 58 -14.37 13.56 1.38
CA ASP A 58 -14.29 14.99 1.71
C ASP A 58 -13.06 15.65 1.05
N TYR A 59 -12.15 14.85 0.48
CA TYR A 59 -10.88 15.29 -0.09
C TYR A 59 -10.69 14.85 -1.56
N PHE A 60 -11.02 13.61 -1.88
CA PHE A 60 -10.90 13.11 -3.25
C PHE A 60 -12.04 13.62 -4.14
N VAL A 61 -11.68 14.39 -5.16
CA VAL A 61 -12.54 14.72 -6.30
C VAL A 61 -12.19 13.83 -7.49
N LYS A 62 -13.09 13.67 -8.46
CA LYS A 62 -12.84 12.82 -9.65
C LYS A 62 -11.57 13.30 -10.38
N GLY A 63 -10.62 12.38 -10.58
CA GLY A 63 -9.31 12.68 -11.16
C GLY A 63 -8.26 13.20 -10.16
N GLY A 64 -8.65 13.49 -8.93
CA GLY A 64 -7.77 13.90 -7.83
C GLY A 64 -6.82 12.78 -7.40
N LYS A 65 -5.71 13.19 -6.80
CA LYS A 65 -4.60 12.33 -6.39
C LYS A 65 -4.16 12.67 -4.98
N ALA A 66 -3.65 11.68 -4.27
CA ALA A 66 -2.88 11.82 -3.04
C ALA A 66 -1.57 11.06 -3.19
N THR A 67 -0.54 11.51 -2.49
CA THR A 67 0.64 10.69 -2.20
C THR A 67 0.36 9.92 -0.91
N TYR A 68 0.65 8.63 -0.88
CA TYR A 68 0.62 7.78 0.31
C TYR A 68 2.03 7.26 0.55
N THR A 69 2.61 7.62 1.69
CA THR A 69 3.93 7.13 2.10
C THR A 69 3.73 6.18 3.27
N TYR A 70 4.30 4.98 3.16
CA TYR A 70 4.33 3.94 4.19
C TYR A 70 5.78 3.60 4.51
N ASP A 71 6.05 3.38 5.79
CA ASP A 71 7.40 3.17 6.32
C ASP A 71 8.32 4.37 6.07
N PHE A 72 8.58 5.15 7.12
CA PHE A 72 9.46 6.32 7.01
C PHE A 72 10.95 5.98 7.02
N GLY A 73 11.31 4.70 7.21
CA GLY A 73 12.64 4.17 6.97
C GLY A 73 12.84 3.84 5.49
N ASP A 74 11.95 3.02 4.93
CA ASP A 74 12.04 2.53 3.54
C ASP A 74 11.44 3.48 2.48
N ASP A 75 10.60 4.42 2.91
CA ASP A 75 9.97 5.49 2.12
C ASP A 75 9.14 4.99 0.93
N TRP A 76 8.27 4.02 1.17
CA TRP A 76 7.39 3.48 0.13
C TRP A 76 6.31 4.48 -0.28
N GLU A 77 6.56 5.17 -1.40
CA GLU A 77 5.64 6.16 -1.95
C GLU A 77 4.68 5.58 -3.01
N HIS A 78 3.38 5.81 -2.83
CA HIS A 78 2.34 5.44 -3.77
C HIS A 78 1.49 6.63 -4.20
N GLU A 79 1.25 6.76 -5.51
CA GLU A 79 0.19 7.65 -6.02
C GLU A 79 -1.18 6.96 -5.89
N VAL A 80 -2.05 7.52 -5.04
CA VAL A 80 -3.45 7.09 -4.91
C VAL A 80 -4.33 8.04 -5.72
N LYS A 81 -4.96 7.52 -6.79
CA LYS A 81 -5.80 8.31 -7.71
C LYS A 81 -7.26 7.86 -7.72
N LEU A 82 -8.19 8.79 -7.52
CA LEU A 82 -9.62 8.53 -7.72
C LEU A 82 -9.96 8.49 -9.22
N LYS A 83 -10.18 7.28 -9.75
CA LYS A 83 -10.54 7.07 -11.16
C LYS A 83 -12.02 7.36 -11.45
N ASP A 84 -12.93 6.79 -10.66
CA ASP A 84 -14.36 7.01 -10.82
C ASP A 84 -15.14 6.83 -9.50
N ILE A 85 -16.37 7.34 -9.47
CA ILE A 85 -17.34 7.12 -8.39
C ILE A 85 -18.53 6.41 -9.02
N ILE A 86 -18.79 5.18 -8.60
CA ILE A 86 -19.84 4.32 -9.15
C ILE A 86 -20.83 3.90 -8.07
N PRO A 87 -22.11 3.63 -8.43
CA PRO A 87 -23.07 3.05 -7.49
C PRO A 87 -22.58 1.71 -6.95
N SER A 88 -22.82 1.46 -5.66
CA SER A 88 -22.47 0.19 -5.05
C SER A 88 -23.30 -0.95 -5.62
N GLU A 89 -22.66 -2.09 -5.82
CA GLU A 89 -23.30 -3.29 -6.33
C GLU A 89 -24.00 -4.07 -5.20
N LYS A 90 -25.28 -4.42 -5.40
CA LYS A 90 -26.06 -5.14 -4.39
C LYS A 90 -25.47 -6.54 -4.16
N GLY A 91 -25.14 -6.84 -2.90
CA GLY A 91 -24.59 -8.15 -2.50
C GLY A 91 -23.07 -8.23 -2.57
N THR A 92 -22.40 -7.18 -3.07
CA THR A 92 -20.93 -7.10 -3.11
C THR A 92 -20.38 -6.62 -1.77
N LYS A 93 -19.32 -7.28 -1.30
CA LYS A 93 -18.54 -6.83 -0.15
C LYS A 93 -17.43 -5.90 -0.62
N TYR A 94 -17.23 -4.83 0.13
CA TYR A 94 -16.17 -3.86 -0.09
C TYR A 94 -15.23 -3.83 1.14
N PRO A 95 -13.95 -3.52 0.95
CA PRO A 95 -13.31 -3.20 -0.32
C PRO A 95 -13.11 -4.45 -1.19
N ARG A 96 -12.85 -4.25 -2.49
CA ARG A 96 -12.49 -5.34 -3.41
C ARG A 96 -11.33 -4.96 -4.31
N CYS A 97 -10.45 -5.93 -4.57
CA CYS A 97 -9.47 -5.84 -5.62
C CYS A 97 -10.18 -6.13 -6.95
N ILE A 98 -9.90 -5.30 -7.95
CA ILE A 98 -10.54 -5.41 -9.29
C ILE A 98 -9.52 -5.78 -10.37
N ASP A 99 -8.25 -5.48 -10.13
CA ASP A 99 -7.14 -5.66 -11.04
C ASP A 99 -5.83 -5.33 -10.31
N GLY A 100 -4.70 -5.79 -10.85
CA GLY A 100 -3.35 -5.53 -10.37
C GLY A 100 -2.31 -6.29 -11.19
N LYS A 101 -1.03 -6.04 -10.92
CA LYS A 101 0.09 -6.68 -11.60
C LYS A 101 1.34 -6.61 -10.72
N ARG A 102 2.24 -7.58 -10.93
CA ARG A 102 3.52 -7.72 -10.22
C ARG A 102 3.34 -8.01 -8.73
N ALA A 103 4.34 -8.66 -8.15
CA ALA A 103 4.40 -8.87 -6.72
C ALA A 103 4.68 -7.53 -6.02
N CYS A 104 4.14 -7.38 -4.83
CA CYS A 104 4.51 -6.30 -3.93
C CYS A 104 5.95 -6.52 -3.43
N PRO A 105 6.76 -5.46 -3.27
CA PRO A 105 8.02 -5.56 -2.54
C PRO A 105 7.80 -6.16 -1.14
N PRO A 106 8.67 -7.07 -0.67
CA PRO A 106 8.60 -7.58 0.69
C PRO A 106 8.70 -6.47 1.74
N GLU A 107 8.10 -6.67 2.91
CA GLU A 107 8.33 -5.79 4.07
C GLU A 107 9.82 -5.71 4.39
N ASP A 108 10.26 -4.54 4.86
CA ASP A 108 11.63 -4.28 5.34
C ASP A 108 12.74 -4.64 4.33
N CYS A 109 12.45 -4.58 3.02
CA CYS A 109 13.45 -4.85 1.98
C CYS A 109 14.41 -3.68 1.70
N GLY A 110 14.33 -2.57 2.43
CA GLY A 110 15.26 -1.44 2.29
C GLY A 110 14.84 -0.44 1.22
N GLY A 111 13.54 -0.23 1.06
CA GLY A 111 12.99 0.70 0.08
C GLY A 111 13.28 0.28 -1.37
N ILE A 112 13.16 1.24 -2.29
CA ILE A 112 13.32 0.97 -3.73
C ILE A 112 14.70 0.36 -4.05
N TYR A 113 15.77 0.88 -3.44
CA TYR A 113 17.13 0.42 -3.71
C TYR A 113 17.35 -1.01 -3.20
N GLY A 114 16.93 -1.30 -1.97
CA GLY A 114 17.07 -2.64 -1.42
C GLY A 114 16.21 -3.67 -2.17
N TYR A 115 15.03 -3.28 -2.65
CA TYR A 115 14.25 -4.14 -3.56
C TYR A 115 14.94 -4.39 -4.90
N GLU A 116 15.61 -3.38 -5.48
CA GLU A 116 16.39 -3.56 -6.71
C GLU A 116 17.57 -4.53 -6.49
N GLU A 117 18.33 -4.35 -5.41
CA GLU A 117 19.43 -5.26 -5.03
C GLU A 117 18.92 -6.68 -4.79
N PHE A 118 17.82 -6.83 -4.07
CA PHE A 118 17.14 -8.11 -3.87
C PHE A 118 16.78 -8.78 -5.20
N LEU A 119 16.18 -8.05 -6.14
CA LEU A 119 15.82 -8.59 -7.46
C LEU A 119 17.04 -8.98 -8.30
N GLU A 120 18.15 -8.25 -8.19
CA GLU A 120 19.40 -8.61 -8.84
C GLU A 120 19.97 -9.92 -8.27
N ALA A 121 19.98 -10.06 -6.94
CA ALA A 121 20.48 -11.25 -6.27
C ALA A 121 19.65 -12.51 -6.59
N ILE A 122 18.32 -12.47 -6.47
CA ILE A 122 17.48 -13.66 -6.70
C ILE A 122 17.40 -14.08 -8.17
N LYS A 123 17.78 -13.20 -9.10
CA LYS A 123 17.74 -13.50 -10.54
C LYS A 123 18.96 -14.26 -11.02
N ASP A 124 20.11 -14.10 -10.37
CA ASP A 124 21.36 -14.75 -10.74
C ASP A 124 21.76 -15.83 -9.70
N PRO A 125 21.61 -17.13 -10.03
CA PRO A 125 22.03 -18.22 -9.15
C PRO A 125 23.53 -18.24 -8.81
N GLY A 126 24.36 -17.45 -9.50
CA GLY A 126 25.78 -17.26 -9.20
C GLY A 126 26.09 -16.05 -8.31
N HIS A 127 25.09 -15.25 -7.93
CA HIS A 127 25.28 -14.11 -7.03
C HIS A 127 25.62 -14.59 -5.62
N ASP A 128 26.58 -13.94 -4.97
CA ASP A 128 27.06 -14.35 -3.64
C ASP A 128 25.94 -14.37 -2.58
N GLU A 129 24.93 -13.52 -2.74
CA GLU A 129 23.77 -13.41 -1.83
C GLU A 129 22.50 -14.14 -2.33
N HIS A 130 22.56 -14.89 -3.44
CA HIS A 130 21.37 -15.51 -4.06
C HIS A 130 20.58 -16.39 -3.09
N ASP A 131 21.25 -17.37 -2.48
CA ASP A 131 20.61 -18.33 -1.57
C ASP A 131 20.12 -17.66 -0.28
N GLU A 132 20.87 -16.67 0.22
CA GLU A 132 20.51 -15.90 1.43
C GLU A 132 19.23 -15.09 1.19
N MET A 133 19.13 -14.38 0.06
CA MET A 133 17.96 -13.57 -0.27
C MET A 133 16.72 -14.43 -0.53
N LEU A 134 16.88 -15.60 -1.17
CA LEU A 134 15.77 -16.55 -1.32
C LEU A 134 15.32 -17.12 0.03
N GLU A 135 16.24 -17.49 0.93
CA GLU A 135 15.87 -17.96 2.27
C GLU A 135 15.13 -16.86 3.05
N TRP A 136 15.64 -15.63 3.01
CA TRP A 136 15.06 -14.47 3.69
C TRP A 136 13.62 -14.18 3.25
N VAL A 137 13.33 -14.24 1.94
CA VAL A 137 11.97 -14.00 1.41
C VAL A 137 11.03 -15.21 1.58
N GLY A 138 11.49 -16.31 2.18
CA GLY A 138 10.69 -17.50 2.45
C GLY A 138 10.78 -18.60 1.39
N GLY A 139 11.77 -18.53 0.52
CA GLY A 139 12.24 -19.61 -0.37
C GLY A 139 12.05 -19.35 -1.86
N GLU A 140 10.97 -18.67 -2.26
CA GLU A 140 10.70 -18.34 -3.66
C GLU A 140 10.03 -16.97 -3.80
N PHE A 141 10.41 -16.24 -4.84
CA PHE A 141 9.79 -14.95 -5.18
C PHE A 141 9.73 -14.76 -6.69
N ASP A 142 8.54 -14.52 -7.22
CA ASP A 142 8.32 -14.14 -8.63
C ASP A 142 7.85 -12.68 -8.67
N PRO A 143 8.70 -11.73 -9.12
CA PRO A 143 8.33 -10.31 -9.15
C PRO A 143 7.17 -9.98 -10.08
N GLU A 144 6.82 -10.87 -11.01
CA GLU A 144 5.71 -10.65 -11.95
C GLU A 144 4.41 -11.31 -11.49
N LYS A 145 4.44 -12.13 -10.44
CA LYS A 145 3.28 -12.87 -9.94
C LYS A 145 2.29 -11.95 -9.23
N PHE A 146 1.04 -11.96 -9.69
CA PHE A 146 -0.09 -11.35 -9.01
C PHE A 146 -1.39 -12.10 -9.34
N ASP A 147 -2.19 -12.45 -8.33
CA ASP A 147 -3.57 -12.90 -8.50
C ASP A 147 -4.52 -12.11 -7.59
N GLN A 148 -5.43 -11.35 -8.21
CA GLN A 148 -6.46 -10.59 -7.49
C GLN A 148 -7.32 -11.44 -6.54
N LYS A 149 -7.44 -12.76 -6.78
CA LYS A 149 -8.23 -13.68 -5.93
C LYS A 149 -7.52 -14.00 -4.63
N GLU A 150 -6.20 -13.85 -4.58
CA GLU A 150 -5.38 -14.07 -3.39
C GLU A 150 -5.47 -12.89 -2.42
N VAL A 151 -5.78 -11.68 -2.91
CA VAL A 151 -5.99 -10.49 -2.06
C VAL A 151 -7.13 -10.71 -1.06
N LYS A 152 -6.82 -10.63 0.23
CA LYS A 152 -7.79 -10.76 1.34
C LYS A 152 -7.82 -9.49 2.16
N PHE A 153 -8.97 -8.83 2.18
CA PHE A 153 -9.18 -7.68 3.06
C PHE A 153 -9.54 -8.13 4.47
N ARG A 154 -8.68 -7.78 5.44
CA ARG A 154 -8.86 -8.05 6.87
C ARG A 154 -10.06 -7.25 7.40
N LYS A 155 -10.72 -7.79 8.43
CA LYS A 155 -11.94 -7.19 9.02
C LYS A 155 -11.62 -6.31 10.20
#